data_AF-A0A0D7AQB4-F1
#
_entry.id   AF-A0A0D7AQB4-F1
#
_cell.length_a   1.000
_cell.length_b   1.000
_cell.length_c   1.000
_cell.angle_alpha   90.00
_cell.angle_beta   90.00
_cell.angle_gamma   90.00
#
_symmetry.space_group_name_H-M   'P 1'
#
loop_
_entity.id
_entity.type
_entity.pdbx_description
1 polymer ?
#
loop_
_entity_poly.entity_id
_entity_poly.type
_entity_poly.pdbx_seq_one_letter_code
_entity_poly.pdbx_strand_id
1 'polypeptide(L)'
;DIQNLFAEAISDWGLMFGHPAISHLLRLVWFNNKDKSDGLFWSAYFKDDMVPILAIAWLCTAICCAIQEYSEGTLEGVRFLEEGYEGIYRVFLKELQNWHSWSSEPGRADVIWSEALEAWW
;
A
#
# COMPACT_ATOMS: atom_id res chain seq x y z
N ASP A 1 -7.29 -14.57 10.08
CA ASP A 1 -7.10 -13.44 10.99
C ASP A 1 -6.14 -12.47 10.32
N ILE A 2 -6.63 -11.30 9.92
CA ILE A 2 -5.90 -10.36 9.05
C ILE A 2 -4.63 -9.84 9.72
N GLN A 3 -4.61 -9.77 11.06
CA GLN A 3 -3.44 -9.32 11.81
C GLN A 3 -2.25 -10.28 11.71
N ASN A 4 -2.48 -11.59 11.59
CA ASN A 4 -1.40 -12.57 11.46
C ASN A 4 -0.74 -12.56 10.07
N LEU A 5 -1.50 -12.28 9.01
CA LEU A 5 -0.97 -12.18 7.65
C LEU A 5 0.04 -11.03 7.49
N PHE A 6 -0.13 -9.94 8.24
CA PHE A 6 0.80 -8.81 8.19
C PHE A 6 2.09 -9.05 8.97
N ALA A 7 2.02 -9.79 10.07
CA ALA A 7 3.22 -10.15 10.84
C ALA A 7 4.17 -11.04 10.02
N GLU A 8 3.63 -12.00 9.26
CA GLU A 8 4.40 -12.86 8.34
C GLU A 8 4.94 -12.07 7.14
N ALA A 9 4.16 -11.13 6.58
CA ALA A 9 4.62 -10.31 5.46
C ALA A 9 5.83 -9.40 5.82
N ILE A 10 5.92 -8.94 7.07
CA ILE A 10 7.05 -8.15 7.57
C ILE A 10 8.34 -9.00 7.61
N SER A 11 8.27 -10.28 7.98
CA SER A 11 9.46 -11.14 8.06
C SER A 11 9.97 -11.62 6.71
N ASP A 12 9.09 -11.80 5.73
CA ASP A 12 9.45 -12.42 4.45
C ASP A 12 9.77 -11.41 3.32
N TRP A 13 9.23 -10.18 3.36
CA TRP A 13 9.27 -9.27 2.21
C TRP A 13 9.92 -7.90 2.45
N GLY A 14 10.32 -7.61 3.69
CA GLY A 14 10.85 -6.29 4.05
C GLY A 14 9.76 -5.22 4.00
N LEU A 15 9.33 -4.77 5.19
CA LEU A 15 8.37 -3.67 5.43
C LEU A 15 6.92 -3.94 5.00
N MET A 16 5.99 -3.73 5.94
CA MET A 16 4.55 -3.98 5.84
C MET A 16 3.87 -3.38 4.58
N PHE A 17 4.40 -2.28 4.05
CA PHE A 17 3.86 -1.59 2.87
C PHE A 17 4.89 -1.44 1.73
N GLY A 18 5.98 -2.21 1.79
CA GLY A 18 7.05 -2.22 0.78
C GLY A 18 6.81 -3.17 -0.40
N HIS A 19 5.69 -3.92 -0.39
CA HIS A 19 5.49 -5.00 -1.36
C HIS A 19 5.46 -4.47 -2.82
N PRO A 20 6.15 -5.13 -3.78
CA PRO A 20 6.27 -4.67 -5.16
C PRO A 20 4.93 -4.41 -5.87
N ALA A 21 3.87 -5.16 -5.51
CA ALA A 21 2.52 -4.96 -6.07
C ALA A 21 1.98 -3.53 -5.83
N ILE A 22 2.27 -2.94 -4.66
CA ILE A 22 1.86 -1.56 -4.34
C ILE A 22 2.55 -0.59 -5.29
N SER A 23 3.87 -0.71 -5.45
CA SER A 23 4.64 0.13 -6.39
C SER A 23 4.20 -0.05 -7.84
N HIS A 24 3.77 -1.25 -8.22
CA HIS A 24 3.32 -1.57 -9.56
C HIS A 24 1.96 -0.93 -9.84
N LEU A 25 0.99 -1.09 -8.95
CA LEU A 25 -0.33 -0.49 -9.09
C LEU A 25 -0.27 1.04 -9.02
N LEU A 26 0.57 1.61 -8.16
CA LEU A 26 0.80 3.05 -8.13
C LEU A 26 1.24 3.58 -9.50
N ARG A 27 2.21 2.90 -10.14
CA ARG A 27 2.67 3.24 -11.48
C ARG A 27 1.57 3.09 -12.52
N LEU A 28 0.77 2.02 -12.44
CA LEU A 28 -0.35 1.79 -13.37
C LEU A 28 -1.49 2.79 -13.24
N VAL A 29 -1.81 3.22 -12.01
CA VAL A 29 -2.93 4.13 -11.77
C VAL A 29 -2.54 5.59 -11.99
N TRP A 30 -1.38 6.00 -11.47
CA TRP A 30 -1.00 7.42 -11.45
C TRP A 30 0.06 7.80 -12.49
N PHE A 31 0.89 6.85 -12.95
CA PHE A 31 2.08 7.14 -13.75
C PHE A 31 2.18 6.34 -15.06
N ASN A 32 1.06 5.80 -15.55
CA ASN A 32 1.05 4.91 -16.72
C ASN A 32 1.12 5.64 -18.07
N ASN A 33 1.16 6.97 -18.05
CA ASN A 33 1.23 7.78 -19.26
C ASN A 33 2.42 8.73 -19.21
N LYS A 34 3.47 8.46 -19.99
CA LYS A 34 4.72 9.23 -19.95
C LYS A 34 4.55 10.74 -20.15
N ASP A 35 3.59 11.15 -20.97
CA ASP A 35 3.39 12.56 -21.34
C ASP A 35 2.27 13.25 -20.54
N LYS A 36 1.39 12.46 -19.90
CA LYS A 36 0.18 12.94 -19.20
C LYS A 36 -0.15 12.09 -17.98
N SER A 37 0.86 11.75 -17.19
CA SER A 37 0.64 11.01 -15.94
C SER A 37 -0.17 11.87 -14.97
N ASP A 38 -1.28 11.34 -14.47
CA ASP A 38 -2.11 12.04 -13.49
C ASP A 38 -1.31 12.39 -12.23
N GLY A 39 -0.37 11.53 -11.80
CA GLY A 39 0.51 11.81 -10.67
C GLY A 39 1.45 13.00 -10.89
N LEU A 40 1.82 13.31 -12.15
CA LEU A 40 2.59 14.52 -12.47
C LEU A 40 1.70 15.76 -12.51
N PHE A 41 0.48 15.63 -13.03
CA PHE A 41 -0.49 16.73 -13.07
C PHE A 41 -0.97 17.13 -11.67
N TRP A 42 -1.18 16.15 -10.80
CA TRP A 42 -1.61 16.31 -9.42
C TRP A 42 -0.44 16.29 -8.43
N SER A 43 0.75 16.70 -8.86
CA SER A 43 1.99 16.66 -8.07
C SER A 43 1.88 17.41 -6.72
N ALA A 44 1.02 18.41 -6.61
CA ALA A 44 0.72 19.10 -5.35
C ALA A 44 0.21 18.16 -4.23
N TYR A 45 -0.39 17.02 -4.59
CA TYR A 45 -0.82 16.00 -3.63
C TYR A 45 0.32 15.05 -3.24
N PHE A 46 1.39 14.96 -4.05
CA PHE A 46 2.60 14.18 -3.77
C PHE A 46 3.67 15.09 -3.15
N LYS A 47 3.43 15.50 -1.91
CA LYS A 47 4.34 16.38 -1.18
C LYS A 47 5.68 15.67 -0.92
N ASP A 48 6.79 16.37 -1.13
CA ASP A 48 8.15 15.89 -0.85
C ASP A 48 8.50 14.56 -1.56
N ASP A 49 7.99 14.37 -2.78
CA ASP A 49 8.12 13.14 -3.58
C ASP A 49 7.55 11.88 -2.91
N MET A 50 6.69 12.05 -1.89
CA MET A 50 6.06 10.96 -1.17
C MET A 50 4.66 10.67 -1.70
N VAL A 51 4.34 9.38 -1.76
CA VAL A 51 2.97 8.92 -2.05
C VAL A 51 2.10 9.21 -0.82
N PRO A 52 0.92 9.82 -0.98
CA PRO A 52 -0.01 10.03 0.14
C PRO A 52 -0.37 8.70 0.80
N ILE A 53 -0.36 8.68 2.13
CA ILE A 53 -0.81 7.52 2.92
C ILE A 53 -2.20 7.04 2.48
N LEU A 54 -3.09 7.98 2.16
CA LEU A 54 -4.45 7.67 1.66
C LEU A 54 -4.41 6.86 0.36
N ALA A 55 -3.49 7.17 -0.55
CA ALA A 55 -3.33 6.44 -1.81
C ALA A 55 -2.77 5.03 -1.58
N ILE A 56 -1.83 4.88 -0.65
CA ILE A 56 -1.30 3.55 -0.28
C ILE A 56 -2.41 2.70 0.36
N ALA A 57 -3.18 3.26 1.29
CA ALA A 57 -4.31 2.58 1.92
C ALA A 57 -5.31 2.08 0.88
N TRP A 58 -5.65 2.95 -0.08
CA TRP A 58 -6.55 2.62 -1.19
C TRP A 58 -6.03 1.46 -2.05
N LEU A 59 -4.74 1.47 -2.39
CA LEU A 59 -4.12 0.39 -3.15
C LEU A 59 -4.13 -0.93 -2.37
N CYS A 60 -3.81 -0.92 -1.07
CA CYS A 60 -3.88 -2.09 -0.21
C CYS A 60 -5.29 -2.67 -0.14
N THR A 61 -6.31 -1.81 -0.03
CA THR A 61 -7.71 -2.23 -0.10
C THR A 61 -8.01 -2.93 -1.42
N ALA A 62 -7.63 -2.34 -2.56
CA ALA A 62 -7.87 -2.94 -3.87
C ALA A 62 -7.20 -4.31 -4.02
N ILE A 63 -5.96 -4.46 -3.56
CA ILE A 63 -5.25 -5.74 -3.57
C ILE A 63 -5.99 -6.77 -2.70
N CYS A 64 -6.34 -6.40 -1.45
CA CYS A 64 -7.01 -7.31 -0.53
C CYS A 64 -8.34 -7.81 -1.08
N CYS A 65 -9.10 -6.92 -1.71
CA CYS A 65 -10.40 -7.24 -2.27
C CYS A 65 -10.28 -8.17 -3.47
N ALA A 66 -9.33 -7.89 -4.39
CA ALA A 66 -9.06 -8.77 -5.52
C ALA A 66 -8.61 -10.18 -5.07
N ILE A 67 -7.82 -10.28 -4.00
CA ILE A 67 -7.42 -11.57 -3.41
C ILE A 67 -8.65 -12.30 -2.85
N GLN A 68 -9.52 -11.58 -2.14
CA GLN A 68 -10.70 -12.17 -1.51
C GLN A 68 -11.70 -12.67 -2.56
N GLU A 69 -12.01 -11.84 -3.56
CA GLU A 69 -12.85 -12.21 -4.72
C GLU A 69 -12.30 -13.46 -5.43
N TYR A 70 -10.99 -13.48 -5.71
CA TYR A 70 -10.34 -14.65 -6.29
C TYR A 70 -10.50 -15.91 -5.42
N SER A 71 -10.36 -15.78 -4.10
CA SER A 71 -10.49 -16.91 -3.16
C SER A 71 -11.92 -17.46 -3.07
N GLU A 72 -12.92 -16.60 -3.29
CA GLU A 72 -14.35 -16.95 -3.28
C GLU A 72 -14.82 -17.44 -4.66
N GLY A 73 -13.96 -17.39 -5.68
CA GLY A 73 -14.30 -17.72 -7.06
C GLY A 73 -15.27 -16.73 -7.70
N THR A 74 -15.36 -15.52 -7.14
CA THR A 74 -16.22 -14.45 -7.64
C THR A 74 -15.37 -13.49 -8.46
N LEU A 75 -15.85 -13.11 -9.65
CA LEU A 75 -15.32 -11.99 -10.41
C LEU A 75 -16.46 -11.00 -10.57
N GLU A 76 -16.83 -10.37 -9.47
CA GLU A 76 -17.72 -9.24 -9.56
C GLU A 76 -16.89 -8.07 -10.08
N GLY A 77 -17.29 -7.49 -11.21
CA GLY A 77 -16.75 -6.22 -11.68
C GLY A 77 -17.21 -5.09 -10.77
N VAL A 78 -16.94 -5.20 -9.48
CA VAL A 78 -17.37 -4.25 -8.47
C VAL A 78 -16.66 -2.96 -8.83
N ARG A 79 -17.45 -1.96 -9.22
CA ARG A 79 -16.94 -0.61 -9.23
C ARG A 79 -16.44 -0.35 -7.83
N PHE A 80 -15.22 0.12 -7.69
CA PHE A 80 -14.63 0.53 -6.43
C PHE A 80 -15.44 1.68 -5.82
N LEU A 81 -16.59 1.35 -5.27
CA LEU A 81 -17.57 2.23 -4.65
C LEU A 81 -17.42 2.06 -3.14
N GLU A 82 -17.66 3.13 -2.42
CA GLU A 82 -17.38 3.25 -0.99
C GLU A 82 -18.07 2.16 -0.16
N GLU A 83 -19.28 1.75 -0.56
CA GLU A 83 -20.05 0.68 0.09
C GLU A 83 -19.42 -0.70 -0.14
N GLY A 84 -19.00 -1.35 0.95
CA GLY A 84 -18.36 -2.67 0.99
C GLY A 84 -16.86 -2.59 1.30
N TYR A 85 -16.16 -1.61 0.74
CA TYR A 85 -14.70 -1.48 0.86
C TYR A 85 -14.25 -0.48 1.94
N GLU A 86 -15.13 0.42 2.38
CA GLU A 86 -14.81 1.43 3.39
C GLU A 86 -14.25 0.83 4.68
N GLY A 87 -14.81 -0.29 5.15
CA GLY A 87 -14.34 -0.97 6.35
C GLY A 87 -12.88 -1.41 6.24
N ILE A 88 -12.55 -2.11 5.14
CA ILE A 88 -11.19 -2.60 4.85
C ILE A 88 -10.24 -1.42 4.65
N TYR A 89 -10.67 -0.38 3.92
CA TYR A 89 -9.92 0.85 3.74
C TYR A 89 -9.57 1.54 5.07
N ARG A 90 -10.55 1.71 5.96
CA ARG A 90 -10.31 2.32 7.28
C ARG A 90 -9.35 1.50 8.13
N VAL A 91 -9.37 0.17 8.01
CA VAL A 91 -8.38 -0.70 8.66
C VAL A 91 -6.99 -0.42 8.10
N PHE A 92 -6.78 -0.49 6.79
CA PHE A 92 -5.48 -0.24 6.18
C PHE A 92 -4.96 1.18 6.46
N LEU A 93 -5.85 2.18 6.42
CA LEU A 93 -5.48 3.56 6.72
C LEU A 93 -4.98 3.70 8.16
N LYS A 94 -5.68 3.11 9.13
CA LYS A 94 -5.28 3.12 10.53
C LYS A 94 -3.94 2.41 10.72
N GLU A 95 -3.75 1.25 10.11
CA GLU A 95 -2.49 0.51 10.20
C GLU A 95 -1.31 1.26 9.56
N LEU A 96 -1.52 1.90 8.40
CA LEU A 96 -0.51 2.77 7.78
C LEU A 96 -0.14 3.95 8.68
N GLN A 97 -1.12 4.56 9.34
CA GLN A 97 -0.88 5.67 10.28
C GLN A 97 -0.10 5.19 11.51
N ASN A 98 -0.43 4.01 12.05
CA ASN A 98 0.30 3.39 13.15
C ASN A 98 1.75 3.09 12.74
N TRP A 99 1.94 2.46 11.57
CA TRP A 99 3.26 2.14 11.03
C TRP A 99 4.08 3.40 10.75
N HIS A 100 3.48 4.43 10.17
CA HIS A 100 4.18 5.70 9.93
C HIS A 100 4.62 6.35 11.25
N SER A 101 3.74 6.37 12.25
CA SER A 101 4.06 6.89 13.58
C SER A 101 5.21 6.10 14.21
N TRP A 102 5.14 4.77 14.18
CA TRP A 102 6.18 3.88 14.72
C TRP A 102 7.52 4.00 13.98
N SER A 103 7.50 4.03 12.65
CA SER A 103 8.71 4.10 11.82
C SER A 103 9.37 5.48 11.85
N SER A 104 8.63 6.53 12.20
CA SER A 104 9.14 7.89 12.37
C SER A 104 9.87 8.12 13.71
N GLU A 105 9.85 7.14 14.63
CA GLU A 105 10.60 7.23 15.89
C GLU A 105 12.13 7.16 15.64
N PRO A 106 12.95 8.01 16.30
CA PRO A 106 14.40 7.99 16.15
C PRO A 106 15.01 6.61 16.44
N GLY A 107 15.82 6.10 15.50
CA GLY A 107 16.49 4.79 15.59
C GLY A 107 15.70 3.60 15.02
N ARG A 108 14.42 3.77 14.65
CA ARG A 108 13.62 2.73 13.96
C ARG A 108 13.85 2.71 12.46
N ALA A 109 14.04 3.88 11.85
CA ALA A 109 14.35 4.00 10.43
C ALA A 109 15.64 3.26 10.06
N ASP A 110 16.65 3.27 10.92
CA ASP A 110 17.93 2.60 10.68
C ASP A 110 17.78 1.06 10.59
N VAL A 111 16.89 0.50 11.40
CA VAL A 111 16.52 -0.94 11.38
C VAL A 111 15.79 -1.29 10.09
N ILE A 112 14.84 -0.45 9.70
CA ILE A 112 14.04 -0.59 8.46
C ILE A 112 14.95 -0.59 7.21
N TRP A 113 15.89 0.35 7.12
CA TRP A 113 16.79 0.45 5.97
C TRP A 113 17.80 -0.70 5.92
N SER A 114 18.27 -1.21 7.06
CA SER A 114 19.17 -2.37 7.10
C SER A 114 18.48 -3.66 6.63
N GLU A 115 17.24 -3.91 7.08
CA GLU A 115 16.48 -5.10 6.70
C GLU A 115 16.07 -5.06 5.21
N ALA A 116 15.66 -3.87 4.72
CA ALA A 116 15.30 -3.69 3.32
C ALA A 116 16.51 -3.81 2.38
N LEU A 117 17.72 -3.42 2.82
CA LEU A 117 18.93 -3.64 2.02
C LEU A 117 19.30 -5.12 1.98
N GLU A 118 19.23 -5.87 3.08
CA GLU A 118 19.59 -7.29 3.09
C GLU A 118 18.64 -8.18 2.28
N ALA A 119 17.35 -7.83 2.16
CA ALA A 119 16.38 -8.60 1.36
C ALA A 119 16.56 -8.45 -0.17
N TRP A 120 17.43 -7.55 -0.63
CA TRP A 120 17.65 -7.25 -2.06
C TRP A 120 19.06 -7.65 -2.56
N TRP A 121 19.84 -8.41 -1.77
CA TRP A 121 21.09 -9.08 -2.16
C TRP A 121 21.00 -10.59 -1.91
#